data_AF-A0A0M9DH40-F1
#
_entry.id   AF-A0A0M9DH40-F1
#
_cell.length_a   1.000
_cell.length_b   1.000
_cell.length_c   1.000
_cell.angle_alpha   90.00
_cell.angle_beta   90.00
_cell.angle_gamma   90.00
#
_symmetry.space_group_name_H-M   'P 1'
#
loop_
_entity.id
_entity.type
_entity.pdbx_description
1 polymer ?
#
loop_
_entity_poly.entity_id
_entity_poly.type
_entity_poly.pdbx_seq_one_letter_code
_entity_poly.pdbx_strand_id
1 'polypeptide(L)' 'MDANSFDENNSHAELLFQLDMESNAQKTYAMIADSGTLQFFIERDALIAKDFSRLYYYLYSM' A
#
# COMPACT_ATOMS: atom_id res chain seq x y z
N MET A 1 13.21 -9.06 2.39
CA MET A 1 12.04 -8.35 1.87
C MET A 1 10.82 -9.08 2.38
N ASP A 2 9.83 -8.35 2.88
CA ASP A 2 8.55 -8.93 3.29
C ASP A 2 7.87 -9.55 2.07
N ALA A 3 7.16 -10.67 2.24
CA ALA A 3 6.49 -11.35 1.13
C ALA A 3 5.42 -10.48 0.46
N ASN A 4 4.92 -9.47 1.17
CA ASN A 4 3.89 -8.55 0.68
C ASN A 4 4.43 -7.19 0.25
N SER A 5 5.75 -6.98 0.18
CA SER A 5 6.30 -5.74 -0.40
C SER A 5 5.99 -5.69 -1.89
N PHE A 6 5.44 -4.57 -2.35
CA PHE A 6 5.12 -4.37 -3.76
C PHE A 6 6.38 -4.30 -4.63
N ASP A 7 6.36 -5.02 -5.75
CA ASP A 7 7.36 -4.89 -6.82
C ASP A 7 6.84 -3.89 -7.86
N GLU A 8 7.57 -2.78 -8.03
CA GLU A 8 7.24 -1.72 -8.99
C GLU A 8 7.19 -2.21 -10.44
N ASN A 9 7.80 -3.36 -10.75
CA ASN A 9 7.75 -3.97 -12.08
C ASN A 9 6.54 -4.88 -12.29
N ASN A 10 5.66 -5.06 -11.29
CA ASN A 10 4.46 -5.88 -11.42
C ASN A 10 3.37 -5.15 -12.22
N SER A 11 3.39 -5.36 -13.53
CA SER A 11 2.42 -4.76 -14.48
C SER A 11 0.98 -5.26 -14.33
N HIS A 12 0.72 -6.25 -13.47
CA HIS A 12 -0.61 -6.85 -13.29
C HIS A 12 -1.35 -6.32 -12.06
N ALA A 13 -0.70 -5.49 -11.26
CA ALA A 13 -1.27 -4.90 -10.06
C ALA A 13 -1.83 -3.50 -10.31
N GLU A 14 -2.93 -3.18 -9.63
CA GLU A 14 -3.58 -1.88 -9.66
C GLU A 14 -3.56 -1.25 -8.24
N LEU A 15 -3.46 0.08 -8.16
CA LEU A 15 -3.53 0.80 -6.89
C LEU A 15 -4.95 0.71 -6.33
N LEU A 16 -5.08 0.13 -5.13
CA LEU A 16 -6.36 -0.03 -4.45
C LEU A 16 -6.64 1.13 -3.49
N PHE A 17 -5.64 1.53 -2.71
CA PHE A 17 -5.77 2.58 -1.72
C PHE A 17 -4.43 3.25 -1.46
N GLN A 18 -4.46 4.56 -1.19
CA GLN A 18 -3.30 5.33 -0.80
C GLN A 18 -3.62 6.17 0.43
N LEU A 19 -2.73 6.11 1.41
CA LEU A 19 -2.73 6.98 2.59
C LEU A 19 -1.52 7.90 2.52
N ASP A 20 -1.79 9.20 2.54
CA ASP A 20 -0.76 10.21 2.74
C ASP A 20 -0.61 10.51 4.23
N MET A 21 0.60 10.32 4.75
CA MET A 21 0.94 10.60 6.15
C MET A 21 1.59 11.99 6.19
N GLU A 22 0.75 13.02 6.25
CA GLU A 22 1.21 14.38 6.51
C GLU A 22 1.70 14.53 7.95
N SER A 23 2.82 15.25 8.12
CA SER A 23 3.47 15.49 9.42
C SER A 23 2.63 16.31 10.41
N ASN A 24 1.56 16.94 9.93
CA ASN A 24 0.65 17.79 10.70
C ASN A 24 -0.63 17.04 11.16
N ALA A 25 -0.85 15.80 10.69
CA ALA A 25 -1.97 15.00 11.12
C ALA A 25 -1.78 14.64 12.60
N GLN A 26 -2.84 14.73 13.42
CA GLN A 26 -2.79 14.16 14.76
C GLN A 26 -2.33 12.70 14.64
N LYS A 27 -1.36 12.26 15.45
CA LYS A 27 -0.88 10.87 15.53
C LYS A 27 -2.05 9.91 15.69
N THR A 28 -2.61 9.47 14.57
CA THR A 28 -3.63 8.43 14.51
C THR A 28 -2.94 7.08 14.51
N TYR A 29 -3.67 6.02 14.85
CA TYR A 29 -3.21 4.63 14.78
C TYR A 29 -2.68 4.20 13.39
N ALA A 30 -2.84 5.03 12.35
CA ALA A 30 -2.41 4.81 10.98
C ALA A 30 -1.03 5.41 10.64
N MET A 31 -0.39 6.13 11.57
CA MET A 31 0.98 6.63 11.36
C MET A 31 1.99 5.50 11.55
N ILE A 32 2.34 4.85 10.43
CA ILE A 32 3.39 3.81 10.38
C ILE A 32 4.78 4.44 10.14
N ALA A 33 4.82 5.69 9.66
CA ALA A 33 6.02 6.51 9.48
C ALA A 33 5.75 7.98 9.90
N ASP A 34 6.81 8.74 10.18
CA ASP A 34 6.72 10.16 10.59
C ASP A 34 6.23 11.07 9.45
N SER A 35 6.55 10.71 8.19
CA SER A 35 6.00 11.33 6.98
C SER A 35 6.20 10.40 5.79
N GLY A 36 5.32 10.49 4.80
CA GLY A 36 5.43 9.72 3.56
C GLY A 36 4.12 9.14 3.09
N THR A 37 4.17 8.12 2.25
CA THR A 37 2.98 7.56 1.59
C THR A 37 2.96 6.04 1.76
N LEU A 38 1.80 5.53 2.19
CA LEU A 38 1.51 4.10 2.22
C LEU A 38 0.52 3.79 1.09
N GLN A 39 0.90 2.88 0.20
CA GLN A 39 0.08 2.45 -0.92
C GLN A 39 -0.21 0.96 -0.82
N PHE A 40 -1.43 0.56 -1.15
CA PHE A 40 -1.85 -0.83 -1.27
C PHE A 40 -2.22 -1.15 -2.70
N PHE A 41 -1.68 -2.26 -3.21
CA PHE A 41 -1.89 -2.74 -4.57
C PHE A 41 -2.53 -4.13 -4.56
N ILE A 42 -3.28 -4.44 -5.60
CA ILE A 42 -3.93 -5.74 -5.80
C ILE A 42 -3.81 -6.18 -7.26
N GLU A 43 -3.57 -7.46 -7.50
CA GLU A 43 -3.62 -8.03 -8.86
C GLU A 43 -5.04 -7.92 -9.42
N ARG A 44 -5.17 -7.60 -10.72
CA ARG A 44 -6.48 -7.47 -11.38
C ARG A 44 -7.35 -8.72 -11.22
N ASP A 45 -6.77 -9.90 -11.38
CA ASP A 45 -7.51 -11.17 -11.26
C ASP A 45 -8.02 -11.40 -9.83
N ALA A 46 -7.23 -11.02 -8.82
CA ALA A 46 -7.63 -11.08 -7.42
C ALA A 46 -8.74 -10.06 -7.10
N LEU A 47 -8.67 -8.85 -7.67
CA LEU A 47 -9.71 -7.84 -7.54
C LEU A 47 -11.05 -8.31 -8.14
N ILE A 48 -11.02 -8.93 -9.33
CA ILE A 48 -12.21 -9.50 -9.98
C ILE A 48 -12.80 -10.64 -9.13
N ALA A 49 -11.94 -11.51 -8.60
CA ALA A 49 -12.33 -12.61 -7.71
C ALA A 49 -12.77 -12.13 -6.30
N LYS A 50 -12.59 -10.83 -5.99
CA LYS A 50 -12.78 -10.25 -4.64
C LYS A 50 -11.93 -10.95 -3.57
N ASP A 51 -10.76 -11.44 -3.95
CA ASP A 51 -9.78 -12.05 -3.05
C ASP A 51 -8.81 -10.99 -2.54
N PHE A 52 -9.09 -10.45 -1.35
CA PHE A 52 -8.24 -9.46 -0.69
C PHE A 52 -7.19 -10.09 0.24
N SER A 53 -7.00 -11.42 0.20
CA SER A 53 -5.92 -12.06 0.96
C SER A 53 -4.54 -11.80 0.34
N ARG A 54 -4.50 -11.35 -0.93
CA ARG A 54 -3.30 -11.09 -1.72
C ARG A 54 -3.19 -9.59 -2.02
N LEU A 55 -2.74 -8.86 -1.00
CA LEU A 55 -2.47 -7.42 -1.09
C LEU A 55 -0.98 -7.17 -0.96
N TYR A 56 -0.49 -6.25 -1.79
CA TYR A 56 0.87 -5.76 -1.71
C TYR A 56 0.88 -4.36 -1.09
N TYR A 57 1.89 -4.03 -0.31
CA TYR A 57 2.08 -2.69 0.22
C TYR A 57 3.39 -2.09 -0.26
N TYR A 58 3.40 -0.78 -0.45
CA TYR A 58 4.59 0.03 -0.65
C TYR A 58 4.57 1.16 0.36
N LEU A 59 5.64 1.26 1.16
CA LEU A 59 5.83 2.34 2.11
C LEU A 59 7.00 3.19 1.64
N TYR A 60 6.70 4.40 1.19
CA TYR A 60 7.69 5.45 0.99
C TYR A 60 7.74 6.31 2.25
N SER A 61 8.91 6.41 2.88
CA SER A 61 9.16 7.32 4.00
C SER A 61 10.31 8.25 3.63
N MET A 62 10.16 9.55 3.93
CA MET A 62 11.27 10.50 3.87
C MET A 62 12.12 10.46 5.13
#